data_AF-A0A6A0IQ76-F1
#
_entry.id   AF-A0A6A0IQ76-F1
#
_cell.length_a   1.000
_cell.length_b   1.000
_cell.length_c   1.000
_cell.angle_alpha   90.00
_cell.angle_beta   90.00
_cell.angle_gamma   90.00
#
_symmetry.space_group_name_H-M   'P 1'
#
loop_
_entity.id
_entity.type
_entity.pdbx_description
1 polymer ?
#
loop_
_entity_poly.entity_id
_entity_poly.type
_entity_poly.pdbx_seq_one_letter_code
_entity_poly.pdbx_strand_id
1 'polypeptide(L)'
;MSEERGRPQGLPPGSGVSGERRRSDFWDSSDSGSRLVSRPIVVDGLKASSLQIELAPRIRWVAGQLVDDSFRAVDRMALQLVKAFTLEQLAMATVALQVNLRKQKAFIEKKRQLQDRWTALARRMRKLRAEETHLGFAEKRLSERREEMVRLAADDSDPKRLVEVEAILEIEEAEFLRRRREWAAEAHAARCEWTTLEEEDAKLLSGAPREESTGDLRYPYVLTLVAPRDGPRRRSLASAMHTLVDALQKPLSRTDQMLLEIAFRRCVREHVPRAEQSSPDAWERSLLRAAEDEFVAEFPWSRPYRQGSARPGPITTAVRALGVPRPEEPRA
;
A
#
# COMPACT_ATOMS: atom_id res chain seq x y z
N MET A 1 -18.60 -40.40 36.88
CA MET A 1 -19.97 -40.11 36.40
C MET A 1 -20.38 -38.75 36.94
N SER A 2 -21.15 -38.03 36.12
CA SER A 2 -21.89 -36.79 36.39
C SER A 2 -21.13 -35.46 36.20
N GLU A 3 -21.49 -34.85 35.07
CA GLU A 3 -21.28 -33.47 34.65
C GLU A 3 -22.00 -32.48 35.59
N GLU A 4 -21.41 -31.30 35.80
CA GLU A 4 -22.19 -30.07 35.97
C GLU A 4 -21.44 -28.91 35.32
N ARG A 5 -21.96 -28.46 34.17
CA ARG A 5 -21.46 -27.30 33.42
C ARG A 5 -22.11 -26.04 33.99
N GLY A 6 -21.30 -25.18 34.60
CA GLY A 6 -21.70 -23.81 34.93
C GLY A 6 -21.87 -22.97 33.67
N ARG A 7 -23.10 -22.51 33.42
CA ARG A 7 -23.37 -21.28 32.66
C ARG A 7 -23.45 -20.12 33.66
N PRO A 8 -22.82 -18.96 33.41
CA PRO A 8 -23.26 -17.72 34.03
C PRO A 8 -24.33 -17.04 33.15
N GLN A 9 -25.46 -16.76 33.77
CA GLN A 9 -26.54 -15.92 33.30
C GLN A 9 -26.10 -14.44 33.22
N GLY A 10 -26.67 -13.72 32.24
CA GLY A 10 -27.23 -12.37 32.39
C GLY A 10 -26.29 -11.18 32.67
N LEU A 11 -26.21 -10.27 31.69
CA LEU A 11 -25.95 -8.83 31.92
C LEU A 11 -26.90 -7.99 31.04
N PRO A 12 -27.23 -6.74 31.45
CA PRO A 12 -28.59 -6.18 31.45
C PRO A 12 -28.95 -5.34 30.21
N PRO A 13 -30.22 -4.89 30.05
CA PRO A 13 -30.64 -4.06 28.93
C PRO A 13 -30.31 -2.57 29.17
N GLY A 14 -29.83 -1.91 28.11
CA GLY A 14 -30.05 -0.49 27.81
C GLY A 14 -29.52 0.57 28.80
N SER A 15 -28.45 1.25 28.42
CA SER A 15 -28.37 2.70 28.65
C SER A 15 -27.62 3.37 27.50
N GLY A 16 -28.34 4.19 26.75
CA GLY A 16 -27.75 5.11 25.80
C GLY A 16 -27.01 6.20 26.56
N VAL A 17 -25.73 6.35 26.27
CA VAL A 17 -25.04 7.64 26.38
C VAL A 17 -24.28 7.84 25.09
N SER A 18 -24.74 8.84 24.36
CA SER A 18 -24.10 9.51 23.24
C SER A 18 -22.67 9.93 23.62
N GLY A 19 -21.72 9.04 23.38
CA GLY A 19 -20.33 9.42 23.17
C GLY A 19 -20.11 9.47 21.66
N GLU A 20 -19.62 10.60 21.15
CA GLU A 20 -19.04 10.71 19.82
C GLU A 20 -17.95 9.65 19.64
N ARG A 21 -18.34 8.43 19.26
CA ARG A 21 -17.42 7.45 18.72
C ARG A 21 -16.82 8.11 17.49
N ARG A 22 -15.51 8.35 17.54
CA ARG A 22 -14.71 8.76 16.38
C ARG A 22 -15.23 8.01 15.15
N ARG A 23 -15.74 8.78 14.19
CA ARG A 23 -16.43 8.31 12.99
C ARG A 23 -15.45 7.65 11.98
N SER A 24 -14.54 6.79 12.44
CA SER A 24 -13.42 6.27 11.65
C SER A 24 -13.65 4.90 11.03
N ASP A 25 -14.61 4.11 11.53
CA ASP A 25 -14.65 2.68 11.20
C ASP A 25 -15.73 2.42 10.12
N PHE A 26 -15.29 1.87 8.99
CA PHE A 26 -16.13 1.56 7.83
C PHE A 26 -16.94 0.27 8.01
N TRP A 27 -16.55 -0.56 8.99
CA TRP A 27 -17.11 -1.87 9.30
C TRP A 27 -17.64 -1.88 10.73
N ASP A 28 -18.84 -2.44 10.90
CA ASP A 28 -19.44 -2.68 12.20
C ASP A 28 -19.49 -4.20 12.45
N SER A 29 -19.28 -4.65 13.69
CA SER A 29 -19.53 -6.05 14.04
C SER A 29 -21.02 -6.35 13.94
N SER A 30 -21.39 -7.50 13.39
CA SER A 30 -22.78 -7.95 13.41
C SER A 30 -23.29 -8.11 14.85
N ASP A 31 -24.61 -8.09 15.04
CA ASP A 31 -25.24 -8.30 16.35
C ASP A 31 -24.82 -9.63 17.01
N SER A 32 -24.51 -10.64 16.19
CA SER A 32 -23.99 -11.95 16.61
C SER A 32 -22.48 -11.98 16.93
N GLY A 33 -21.75 -10.90 16.62
CA GLY A 33 -20.28 -10.83 16.70
C GLY A 33 -19.53 -11.76 15.73
N SER A 34 -20.24 -12.46 14.85
CA SER A 34 -19.68 -13.51 13.98
C SER A 34 -19.28 -13.01 12.59
N ARG A 35 -19.64 -11.78 12.23
CA ARG A 35 -19.39 -11.17 10.91
C ARG A 35 -18.99 -9.71 11.08
N LEU A 36 -18.27 -9.18 10.08
CA LEU A 36 -18.08 -7.75 9.91
C LEU A 36 -19.01 -7.27 8.80
N VAL A 37 -19.80 -6.24 9.06
CA VAL A 37 -20.81 -5.72 8.12
C VAL A 37 -20.41 -4.32 7.68
N SER A 38 -20.42 -4.09 6.37
CA SER A 38 -20.11 -2.77 5.82
C SER A 38 -21.27 -1.84 6.09
N ARG A 39 -20.97 -0.55 6.24
CA ARG A 39 -22.00 0.47 6.03
C ARG A 39 -22.57 0.35 4.61
N PRO A 40 -23.85 0.70 4.38
CA PRO A 40 -24.44 0.66 3.04
C PRO A 40 -23.64 1.49 2.03
N ILE A 41 -23.21 0.85 0.94
CA ILE A 41 -22.47 1.48 -0.15
C ILE A 41 -23.47 1.76 -1.27
N VAL A 42 -23.64 3.03 -1.60
CA VAL A 42 -24.51 3.42 -2.71
C VAL A 42 -23.81 3.10 -4.03
N VAL A 43 -24.41 2.24 -4.85
CA VAL A 43 -23.88 1.84 -6.15
C VAL A 43 -24.95 2.03 -7.23
N ASP A 44 -24.63 2.84 -8.23
CA ASP A 44 -25.49 3.05 -9.40
C ASP A 44 -25.56 1.80 -10.30
N GLY A 45 -26.76 1.51 -10.82
CA GLY A 45 -26.98 0.43 -11.79
C GLY A 45 -26.98 -0.97 -11.20
N LEU A 46 -27.19 -1.13 -9.88
CA LEU A 46 -27.45 -2.45 -9.30
C LEU A 46 -28.72 -3.06 -9.89
N LYS A 47 -28.71 -4.38 -10.12
CA LYS A 47 -29.90 -5.13 -10.59
C LYS A 47 -31.03 -5.17 -9.55
N ALA A 48 -30.71 -4.95 -8.28
CA ALA A 48 -31.65 -4.95 -7.17
C ALA A 48 -31.53 -3.66 -6.33
N SER A 49 -32.60 -3.29 -5.63
CA SER A 49 -32.64 -2.10 -4.76
C SER A 49 -31.66 -2.18 -3.59
N SER A 50 -31.37 -3.39 -3.12
CA SER A 50 -30.36 -3.70 -2.12
C SER A 50 -29.78 -5.08 -2.42
N LEU A 51 -28.49 -5.23 -2.18
CA LEU A 51 -27.76 -6.47 -2.36
C LEU A 51 -26.79 -6.66 -1.20
N GLN A 52 -26.78 -7.85 -0.61
CA GLN A 52 -25.75 -8.26 0.33
C GLN A 52 -24.79 -9.24 -0.35
N ILE A 53 -23.49 -8.96 -0.24
CA ILE A 53 -22.43 -9.84 -0.73
C ILE A 53 -21.62 -10.32 0.46
N GLU A 54 -21.61 -11.62 0.70
CA GLU A 54 -20.79 -12.24 1.73
C GLU A 54 -19.45 -12.68 1.13
N LEU A 55 -18.36 -12.04 1.58
CA LEU A 55 -17.00 -12.49 1.32
C LEU A 55 -16.66 -13.60 2.31
N ALA A 56 -16.51 -14.81 1.80
CA ALA A 56 -16.17 -15.98 2.60
C ALA A 56 -14.74 -15.86 3.14
N PRO A 57 -14.48 -16.32 4.38
CA PRO A 57 -13.13 -16.33 4.93
C PRO A 57 -12.24 -17.30 4.16
N ARG A 58 -11.02 -16.87 3.82
CA ARG A 58 -9.99 -17.69 3.20
C ARG A 58 -9.50 -18.79 4.14
N ILE A 59 -9.20 -18.42 5.38
CA ILE A 59 -8.66 -19.34 6.39
C ILE A 59 -9.81 -19.89 7.22
N ARG A 60 -9.89 -21.22 7.32
CA ARG A 60 -10.95 -21.91 8.06
C ARG A 60 -10.39 -22.92 9.05
N TRP A 61 -11.11 -23.10 10.15
CA TRP A 61 -10.82 -24.17 11.10
C TRP A 61 -11.51 -25.46 10.67
N VAL A 62 -10.73 -26.47 10.31
CA VAL A 62 -11.20 -27.79 9.88
C VAL A 62 -10.45 -28.85 10.69
N ALA A 63 -11.19 -29.71 11.40
CA ALA A 63 -10.63 -30.81 12.20
C ALA A 63 -9.47 -30.41 13.15
N GLY A 64 -9.54 -29.22 13.76
CA GLY A 64 -8.51 -28.75 14.68
C GLY A 64 -7.30 -28.07 14.03
N GLN A 65 -7.35 -27.77 12.72
CA GLN A 65 -6.27 -27.11 11.98
C GLN A 65 -6.79 -25.91 11.17
N LEU A 66 -5.93 -24.90 10.95
CA LEU A 66 -6.20 -23.83 9.99
C LEU A 66 -5.88 -24.33 8.58
N VAL A 67 -6.87 -24.28 7.69
CA VAL A 67 -6.77 -24.66 6.28
C VAL A 67 -7.05 -23.43 5.41
N ASP A 68 -6.24 -23.24 4.38
CA ASP A 68 -6.48 -22.25 3.33
C ASP A 68 -7.49 -22.81 2.31
N ASP A 69 -8.68 -22.20 2.24
CA ASP A 69 -9.80 -22.55 1.37
C ASP A 69 -10.05 -21.44 0.32
N SER A 70 -8.96 -20.82 -0.18
CA SER A 70 -8.97 -19.74 -1.17
C SER A 70 -9.84 -20.04 -2.40
N PHE A 71 -9.80 -21.28 -2.91
CA PHE A 71 -10.56 -21.68 -4.09
C PHE A 71 -12.07 -21.52 -3.88
N ARG A 72 -12.59 -22.02 -2.75
CA ARG A 72 -14.00 -21.90 -2.40
C ARG A 72 -14.40 -20.46 -2.10
N ALA A 73 -13.50 -19.67 -1.52
CA ALA A 73 -13.73 -18.25 -1.29
C ALA A 73 -13.95 -17.50 -2.61
N VAL A 74 -13.09 -17.75 -3.61
CA VAL A 74 -13.23 -17.21 -4.97
C VAL A 74 -14.53 -17.68 -5.63
N ASP A 75 -14.85 -18.97 -5.58
CA ASP A 75 -16.07 -19.53 -6.17
C ASP A 75 -17.34 -18.87 -5.61
N ARG A 76 -17.45 -18.79 -4.27
CA ARG A 76 -18.61 -18.18 -3.61
C ARG A 76 -18.75 -16.71 -3.95
N MET A 77 -17.63 -16.00 -4.03
CA MET A 77 -17.62 -14.60 -4.40
C MET A 77 -18.05 -14.42 -5.86
N ALA A 78 -17.47 -15.17 -6.79
CA ALA A 78 -17.80 -15.09 -8.21
C ALA A 78 -19.30 -15.38 -8.48
N LEU A 79 -19.87 -16.39 -7.81
CA LEU A 79 -21.30 -16.71 -7.92
C LEU A 79 -22.22 -15.57 -7.46
N GLN A 80 -21.83 -14.82 -6.44
CA GLN A 80 -22.59 -13.66 -5.96
C GLN A 80 -22.41 -12.47 -6.91
N LEU A 81 -21.17 -12.20 -7.34
CA LEU A 81 -20.84 -11.08 -8.21
C LEU A 81 -21.50 -11.18 -9.59
N VAL A 82 -21.48 -12.36 -10.22
CA VAL A 82 -22.05 -12.55 -11.58
C VAL A 82 -23.57 -12.29 -11.61
N LYS A 83 -24.26 -12.63 -10.52
CA LYS A 83 -25.71 -12.39 -10.38
C LYS A 83 -26.02 -10.93 -10.12
N ALA A 84 -25.14 -10.26 -9.39
CA ALA A 84 -25.31 -8.91 -8.88
C ALA A 84 -25.01 -7.79 -9.89
N PHE A 85 -23.96 -7.97 -10.68
CA PHE A 85 -23.39 -6.89 -11.50
C PHE A 85 -23.60 -7.12 -12.99
N THR A 86 -23.49 -6.04 -13.76
CA THR A 86 -23.36 -6.09 -15.23
C THR A 86 -21.90 -6.33 -15.64
N LEU A 87 -21.67 -6.67 -16.91
CA LEU A 87 -20.32 -6.87 -17.43
C LEU A 87 -19.47 -5.59 -17.31
N GLU A 88 -20.05 -4.43 -17.58
CA GLU A 88 -19.37 -3.13 -17.49
C GLU A 88 -18.95 -2.84 -16.04
N GLN A 89 -19.83 -3.11 -15.07
CA GLN A 89 -19.51 -2.98 -13.64
C GLN A 89 -18.39 -3.93 -13.22
N LEU A 90 -18.43 -5.19 -13.66
CA LEU A 90 -17.39 -6.17 -13.37
C LEU A 90 -16.03 -5.75 -13.97
N ALA A 91 -16.00 -5.32 -15.22
CA ALA A 91 -14.78 -4.85 -15.89
C ALA A 91 -14.22 -3.59 -15.23
N MET A 92 -15.07 -2.61 -14.92
CA MET A 92 -14.66 -1.37 -14.28
C MET A 92 -14.20 -1.59 -12.82
N ALA A 93 -14.85 -2.47 -12.05
CA ALA A 93 -14.40 -2.86 -10.72
C ALA A 93 -13.05 -3.61 -10.77
N THR A 94 -12.85 -4.47 -11.76
CA THR A 94 -11.56 -5.15 -12.00
C THR A 94 -10.45 -4.12 -12.22
N VAL A 95 -10.69 -3.15 -13.09
CA VAL A 95 -9.72 -2.07 -13.39
C VAL A 95 -9.43 -1.21 -12.17
N ALA A 96 -10.46 -0.76 -11.45
CA ALA A 96 -10.28 0.04 -10.25
C ALA A 96 -9.42 -0.69 -9.21
N LEU A 97 -9.64 -1.99 -9.02
CA LEU A 97 -8.84 -2.85 -8.15
C LEU A 97 -7.39 -2.98 -8.64
N GLN A 98 -7.19 -3.27 -9.93
CA GLN A 98 -5.85 -3.37 -10.52
C GLN A 98 -5.05 -2.07 -10.45
N VAL A 99 -5.69 -0.92 -10.69
CA VAL A 99 -5.06 0.41 -10.53
C VAL A 99 -4.62 0.61 -9.08
N ASN A 100 -5.48 0.33 -8.11
CA ASN A 100 -5.16 0.47 -6.69
C ASN A 100 -4.05 -0.50 -6.25
N LEU A 101 -4.06 -1.76 -6.73
CA LEU A 101 -2.99 -2.72 -6.47
C LEU A 101 -1.64 -2.26 -7.04
N ARG A 102 -1.63 -1.66 -8.23
CA ARG A 102 -0.44 -1.05 -8.83
C ARG A 102 0.05 0.17 -8.05
N LYS A 103 -0.87 1.02 -7.59
CA LYS A 103 -0.56 2.14 -6.69
C LYS A 103 0.09 1.67 -5.40
N GLN A 104 -0.47 0.65 -4.76
CA GLN A 104 0.11 0.04 -3.54
C GLN A 104 1.49 -0.56 -3.83
N LYS A 105 1.66 -1.28 -4.94
CA LYS A 105 2.98 -1.83 -5.35
C LYS A 105 4.02 -0.72 -5.53
N ALA A 106 3.66 0.36 -6.22
CA ALA A 106 4.54 1.51 -6.42
C ALA A 106 4.89 2.20 -5.10
N PHE A 107 3.94 2.28 -4.16
CA PHE A 107 4.20 2.80 -2.82
C PHE A 107 5.19 1.93 -2.03
N ILE A 108 4.99 0.62 -2.01
CA ILE A 108 5.89 -0.34 -1.35
C ILE A 108 7.31 -0.24 -1.93
N GLU A 109 7.43 -0.14 -3.25
CA GLU A 109 8.72 0.01 -3.91
C GLU A 109 9.42 1.32 -3.52
N LYS A 110 8.69 2.44 -3.49
CA LYS A 110 9.24 3.72 -3.02
C LYS A 110 9.66 3.66 -1.55
N LYS A 111 8.86 3.03 -0.69
CA LYS A 111 9.18 2.81 0.74
C LYS A 111 10.45 1.99 0.90
N ARG A 112 10.61 0.94 0.09
CA ARG A 112 11.82 0.10 0.07
C ARG A 112 13.06 0.90 -0.37
N GLN A 113 12.98 1.64 -1.48
CA GLN A 113 14.09 2.46 -1.96
C GLN A 113 14.51 3.51 -0.93
N LEU A 114 13.55 4.11 -0.24
CA LEU A 114 13.80 5.05 0.83
C LEU A 114 14.47 4.38 2.03
N GLN A 115 14.02 3.19 2.42
CA GLN A 115 14.65 2.39 3.48
C GLN A 115 16.10 2.00 3.13
N ASP A 116 16.38 1.66 1.88
CA ASP A 116 17.74 1.34 1.41
C ASP A 116 18.66 2.57 1.50
N ARG A 117 18.18 3.75 1.09
CA ARG A 117 18.90 5.03 1.25
C ARG A 117 19.15 5.38 2.71
N TRP A 118 18.13 5.24 3.57
CA TRP A 118 18.28 5.40 5.02
C TRP A 118 19.34 4.46 5.61
N THR A 119 19.35 3.21 5.18
CA THR A 119 20.32 2.21 5.63
C THR A 119 21.74 2.57 5.18
N ALA A 120 21.91 3.02 3.94
CA ALA A 120 23.19 3.48 3.41
C ALA A 120 23.70 4.70 4.19
N LEU A 121 22.85 5.71 4.41
CA LEU A 121 23.20 6.91 5.18
C LEU A 121 23.58 6.56 6.62
N ALA A 122 22.82 5.69 7.29
CA ALA A 122 23.12 5.25 8.65
C ALA A 122 24.50 4.57 8.76
N ARG A 123 24.87 3.75 7.76
CA ARG A 123 26.22 3.15 7.67
C ARG A 123 27.29 4.21 7.46
N ARG A 124 27.07 5.17 6.56
CA ARG A 124 27.98 6.29 6.28
C ARG A 124 28.21 7.16 7.53
N MET A 125 27.14 7.54 8.23
CA MET A 125 27.23 8.31 9.47
C MET A 125 27.94 7.54 10.60
N ARG A 126 27.72 6.22 10.70
CA ARG A 126 28.47 5.39 11.66
C ARG A 126 29.97 5.41 11.36
N LYS A 127 30.36 5.31 10.09
CA LYS A 127 31.76 5.42 9.67
C LYS A 127 32.33 6.79 10.01
N LEU A 128 31.60 7.87 9.73
CA LEU A 128 32.02 9.23 10.07
C LEU A 128 32.24 9.45 11.57
N ARG A 129 31.41 8.87 12.43
CA ARG A 129 31.61 8.93 13.90
C ARG A 129 32.88 8.21 14.34
N ALA A 130 33.19 7.07 13.73
CA ALA A 130 34.44 6.36 13.99
C ALA A 130 35.65 7.18 13.52
N GLU A 131 35.57 7.77 12.32
CA GLU A 131 36.60 8.66 11.78
C GLU A 131 36.81 9.91 12.64
N GLU A 132 35.75 10.52 13.16
CA GLU A 132 35.82 11.65 14.10
C GLU A 132 36.63 11.28 15.35
N THR A 133 36.37 10.08 15.88
CA THR A 133 37.12 9.56 17.03
C THR A 133 38.61 9.39 16.70
N HIS A 134 38.94 8.86 15.52
CA HIS A 134 40.32 8.74 15.05
C HIS A 134 41.00 10.09 14.82
N LEU A 135 40.27 11.08 14.29
CA LEU A 135 40.76 12.45 14.15
C LEU A 135 41.04 13.07 15.51
N GLY A 136 40.20 12.85 16.52
CA GLY A 136 40.46 13.29 17.90
C GLY A 136 41.75 12.68 18.48
N PHE A 137 42.01 11.40 18.25
CA PHE A 137 43.28 10.78 18.64
C PHE A 137 44.48 11.33 17.86
N ALA A 138 44.32 11.63 16.57
CA ALA A 138 45.38 12.24 15.76
C ALA A 138 45.70 13.67 16.22
N GLU A 139 44.68 14.46 16.54
CA GLU A 139 44.81 15.82 17.07
C GLU A 139 45.59 15.82 18.39
N LYS A 140 45.25 14.91 19.31
CA LYS A 140 45.96 14.77 20.58
C LYS A 140 47.43 14.40 20.40
N ARG A 141 47.74 13.47 19.47
CA ARG A 141 49.12 13.11 19.16
C ARG A 141 49.90 14.27 18.54
N LEU A 142 49.28 15.08 17.69
CA LEU A 142 49.89 16.28 17.13
C LEU A 142 50.17 17.32 18.22
N SER A 143 49.25 17.53 19.18
CA SER A 143 49.50 18.44 20.31
C SER A 143 50.65 17.95 21.19
N GLU A 144 50.71 16.65 21.49
CA GLU A 144 51.81 16.05 22.27
C GLU A 144 53.16 16.25 21.56
N ARG A 145 53.21 16.09 20.23
CA ARG A 145 54.43 16.35 19.43
C ARG A 145 54.82 17.82 19.35
N ARG A 146 53.85 18.74 19.29
CA ARG A 146 54.11 20.19 19.41
C ARG A 146 54.78 20.50 20.75
N GLU A 147 54.26 19.96 21.84
CA GLU A 147 54.83 20.15 23.17
C GLU A 147 56.24 19.56 23.27
N GLU A 148 56.49 18.39 22.68
CA GLU A 148 57.82 17.78 22.63
C GLU A 148 58.82 18.65 21.85
N MET A 149 58.42 19.20 20.70
CA MET A 149 59.26 20.12 19.92
C MET A 149 59.62 21.38 20.72
N VAL A 150 58.65 21.96 21.45
CA VAL A 150 58.90 23.12 22.32
C VAL A 150 59.90 22.78 23.44
N ARG A 151 59.84 21.57 24.01
CA ARG A 151 60.83 21.12 25.01
C ARG A 151 62.21 20.93 24.40
N LEU A 152 62.30 20.29 23.22
CA LEU A 152 63.58 20.10 22.52
C LEU A 152 64.25 21.43 22.17
N ALA A 153 63.47 22.45 21.81
CA ALA A 153 63.96 23.80 21.54
C ALA A 153 64.45 24.52 22.82
N ALA A 154 63.86 24.22 23.98
CA ALA A 154 64.26 24.79 25.26
C ALA A 154 65.54 24.14 25.85
N ASP A 155 65.80 22.88 25.53
CA ASP A 155 66.94 22.10 26.02
C ASP A 155 68.24 22.30 25.20
N ASP A 156 68.32 23.34 24.36
CA ASP A 156 69.50 23.69 23.52
C ASP A 156 69.95 22.52 22.61
N SER A 157 68.98 21.76 22.08
CA SER A 157 69.19 20.61 21.20
C SER A 157 69.82 21.00 19.84
N ASP A 158 70.45 20.03 19.15
CA ASP A 158 71.09 20.23 17.83
C ASP A 158 70.14 20.95 16.84
N PRO A 159 70.52 22.15 16.33
CA PRO A 159 69.67 22.96 15.46
C PRO A 159 69.26 22.26 14.16
N LYS A 160 70.06 21.31 13.65
CA LYS A 160 69.66 20.53 12.46
C LYS A 160 68.50 19.59 12.76
N ARG A 161 68.51 18.98 13.94
CA ARG A 161 67.47 18.06 14.39
C ARG A 161 66.15 18.79 14.65
N LEU A 162 66.20 20.03 15.12
CA LEU A 162 65.02 20.87 15.31
C LEU A 162 64.34 21.21 13.98
N VAL A 163 65.12 21.61 12.95
CA VAL A 163 64.60 21.92 11.61
C VAL A 163 63.94 20.69 10.95
N GLU A 164 64.53 19.50 11.12
CA GLU A 164 63.97 18.26 10.58
C GLU A 164 62.64 17.87 11.27
N VAL A 165 62.57 17.99 12.59
CA VAL A 165 61.35 17.68 13.37
C VAL A 165 60.23 18.68 13.06
N GLU A 166 60.56 19.96 12.92
CA GLU A 166 59.62 21.01 12.54
C GLU A 166 59.02 20.75 11.15
N ALA A 167 59.86 20.45 10.15
CA ALA A 167 59.40 20.14 8.80
C ALA A 167 58.49 18.89 8.74
N ILE A 168 58.77 17.86 9.54
CA ILE A 168 57.91 16.67 9.63
C ILE A 168 56.55 17.04 10.27
N LEU A 169 56.57 17.83 11.35
CA LEU A 169 55.34 18.23 12.02
C LEU A 169 54.45 19.09 11.11
N GLU A 170 55.01 20.02 10.34
CA GLU A 170 54.27 20.83 9.37
C GLU A 170 53.54 19.97 8.34
N ILE A 171 54.19 18.92 7.82
CA ILE A 171 53.58 17.98 6.86
C ILE A 171 52.42 17.23 7.52
N GLU A 172 52.64 16.69 8.72
CA GLU A 172 51.60 15.94 9.45
C GLU A 172 50.39 16.82 9.80
N GLU A 173 50.62 18.08 10.16
CA GLU A 173 49.57 19.07 10.41
C GLU A 173 48.78 19.40 9.16
N ALA A 174 49.46 19.61 8.02
CA ALA A 174 48.80 19.87 6.75
C ALA A 174 47.92 18.67 6.33
N GLU A 175 48.42 17.44 6.50
CA GLU A 175 47.64 16.23 6.22
C GLU A 175 46.44 16.07 7.16
N PHE A 176 46.63 16.33 8.46
CA PHE A 176 45.55 16.29 9.44
C PHE A 176 44.46 17.32 9.11
N LEU A 177 44.85 18.56 8.80
CA LEU A 177 43.91 19.62 8.42
C LEU A 177 43.15 19.26 7.13
N ARG A 178 43.82 18.66 6.14
CA ARG A 178 43.16 18.16 4.93
C ARG A 178 42.10 17.11 5.28
N ARG A 179 42.48 16.07 6.02
CA ARG A 179 41.55 15.01 6.45
C ARG A 179 40.38 15.55 7.28
N ARG A 180 40.63 16.53 8.16
CA ARG A 180 39.60 17.17 8.97
C ARG A 180 38.60 17.96 8.12
N ARG A 181 39.07 18.66 7.08
CA ARG A 181 38.20 19.37 6.13
C ARG A 181 37.37 18.40 5.29
N GLU A 182 37.98 17.34 4.77
CA GLU A 182 37.29 16.28 4.01
C GLU A 182 36.19 15.63 4.86
N TRP A 183 36.53 15.24 6.10
CA TRP A 183 35.55 14.70 7.05
C TRP A 183 34.43 15.70 7.36
N ALA A 184 34.76 16.98 7.58
CA ALA A 184 33.75 18.00 7.89
C ALA A 184 32.78 18.23 6.72
N ALA A 185 33.30 18.26 5.48
CA ALA A 185 32.49 18.38 4.27
C ALA A 185 31.56 17.18 4.10
N GLU A 186 32.09 15.97 4.30
CA GLU A 186 31.35 14.72 4.20
C GLU A 186 30.28 14.60 5.31
N ALA A 187 30.60 14.99 6.54
CA ALA A 187 29.66 15.05 7.65
C ALA A 187 28.55 16.08 7.43
N HIS A 188 28.88 17.22 6.82
CA HIS A 188 27.87 18.19 6.39
C HIS A 188 26.96 17.60 5.31
N ALA A 189 27.52 16.99 4.26
CA ALA A 189 26.74 16.36 3.19
C ALA A 189 25.80 15.26 3.73
N ALA A 190 26.28 14.40 4.64
CA ALA A 190 25.45 13.38 5.27
C ALA A 190 24.30 13.97 6.11
N ARG A 191 24.51 15.12 6.77
CA ARG A 191 23.45 15.83 7.50
C ARG A 191 22.40 16.45 6.56
N CYS A 192 22.81 17.03 5.44
CA CYS A 192 21.88 17.51 4.43
C CYS A 192 21.08 16.37 3.78
N GLU A 193 21.73 15.22 3.56
CA GLU A 193 21.05 14.02 3.08
C GLU A 193 20.02 13.50 4.09
N TRP A 194 20.36 13.52 5.39
CA TRP A 194 19.44 13.16 6.47
C TRP A 194 18.15 13.99 6.41
N THR A 195 18.26 15.32 6.37
CA THR A 195 17.09 16.22 6.33
C THR A 195 16.26 15.98 5.06
N THR A 196 16.91 15.68 3.94
CA THR A 196 16.22 15.39 2.67
C THR A 196 15.42 14.09 2.77
N LEU A 197 16.01 13.04 3.35
CA LEU A 197 15.33 11.76 3.57
C LEU A 197 14.18 11.88 4.57
N GLU A 198 14.30 12.71 5.60
CA GLU A 198 13.19 12.98 6.54
C GLU A 198 12.01 13.63 5.84
N GLU A 199 12.25 14.63 4.99
CA GLU A 199 11.18 15.26 4.22
C GLU A 199 10.53 14.30 3.22
N GLU A 200 11.33 13.48 2.54
CA GLU A 200 10.83 12.46 1.61
C GLU A 200 9.99 11.40 2.34
N ASP A 201 10.42 10.96 3.53
CA ASP A 201 9.68 10.00 4.34
C ASP A 201 8.37 10.59 4.86
N ALA A 202 8.39 11.82 5.36
CA ALA A 202 7.18 12.52 5.79
C ALA A 202 6.17 12.68 4.64
N LYS A 203 6.64 13.06 3.44
CA LYS A 203 5.80 13.14 2.23
C LYS A 203 5.23 11.77 1.87
N LEU A 204 6.04 10.71 1.92
CA LEU A 204 5.60 9.35 1.61
C LEU A 204 4.56 8.87 2.62
N LEU A 205 4.80 9.05 3.92
CA LEU A 205 3.88 8.66 4.99
C LEU A 205 2.56 9.44 4.95
N SER A 206 2.59 10.73 4.58
CA SER A 206 1.37 11.52 4.38
C SER A 206 0.49 10.99 3.24
N GLY A 207 1.10 10.34 2.25
CA GLY A 207 0.43 9.69 1.13
C GLY A 207 0.28 8.18 1.28
N ALA A 208 0.59 7.62 2.46
CA ALA A 208 0.56 6.18 2.68
C ALA A 208 -0.88 5.66 2.48
N PRO A 209 -1.06 4.59 1.68
CA PRO A 209 -2.26 3.77 1.83
C PRO A 209 -2.31 3.39 3.31
N ARG A 210 -3.43 3.63 3.99
CA ARG A 210 -3.56 3.24 5.41
C ARG A 210 -3.18 1.76 5.52
N GLU A 211 -2.04 1.48 6.16
CA GLU A 211 -1.67 0.13 6.58
C GLU A 211 -2.63 -0.22 7.71
N GLU A 212 -3.85 -0.65 7.36
CA GLU A 212 -4.79 -1.20 8.31
C GLU A 212 -4.25 -2.55 8.78
N SER A 213 -4.32 -2.78 10.09
CA SER A 213 -3.96 -4.03 10.75
C SER A 213 -4.76 -5.17 10.13
N THR A 214 -4.21 -5.79 9.09
CA THR A 214 -4.84 -6.92 8.41
C THR A 214 -4.66 -8.15 9.29
N GLY A 215 -5.62 -8.39 10.17
CA GLY A 215 -5.94 -9.77 10.49
C GLY A 215 -6.35 -10.46 9.18
N ASP A 216 -5.85 -11.67 8.92
CA ASP A 216 -6.46 -12.55 7.92
C ASP A 216 -7.99 -12.55 8.12
N LEU A 217 -8.79 -12.78 7.06
CA LEU A 217 -10.25 -12.86 7.16
C LEU A 217 -10.65 -14.03 8.08
N ARG A 218 -10.63 -13.80 9.39
CA ARG A 218 -11.06 -14.75 10.42
C ARG A 218 -12.59 -14.82 10.49
N TYR A 219 -13.25 -13.77 10.00
CA TYR A 219 -14.70 -13.63 9.97
C TYR A 219 -15.17 -13.38 8.53
N PRO A 220 -16.36 -13.86 8.13
CA PRO A 220 -17.00 -13.43 6.91
C PRO A 220 -17.29 -11.93 6.93
N TYR A 221 -17.08 -11.26 5.80
CA TYR A 221 -17.43 -9.85 5.62
C TYR A 221 -18.70 -9.76 4.79
N VAL A 222 -19.68 -8.98 5.25
CA VAL A 222 -20.93 -8.75 4.54
C VAL A 222 -20.94 -7.32 4.03
N LEU A 223 -20.89 -7.17 2.72
CA LEU A 223 -21.05 -5.89 2.06
C LEU A 223 -22.52 -5.65 1.81
N THR A 224 -23.01 -4.51 2.26
CA THR A 224 -24.36 -4.06 1.91
C THR A 224 -24.25 -3.02 0.81
N LEU A 225 -24.72 -3.35 -0.39
CA LEU A 225 -24.83 -2.42 -1.52
C LEU A 225 -26.27 -2.00 -1.67
N VAL A 226 -26.51 -0.70 -1.88
CA VAL A 226 -27.85 -0.15 -2.07
C VAL A 226 -27.90 0.67 -3.33
N ALA A 227 -29.00 0.54 -4.08
CA ALA A 227 -29.25 1.43 -5.20
C ALA A 227 -29.55 2.85 -4.66
N PRO A 228 -29.14 3.93 -5.33
CA PRO A 228 -29.49 5.27 -4.92
C PRO A 228 -31.01 5.42 -4.88
N ARG A 229 -31.53 5.99 -3.78
CA ARG A 229 -32.92 6.47 -3.74
C ARG A 229 -33.01 7.71 -4.61
N ASP A 230 -34.08 7.82 -5.39
CA ASP A 230 -34.29 8.84 -6.42
C ASP A 230 -33.66 10.20 -6.11
N GLY A 231 -32.77 10.64 -7.00
CA GLY A 231 -32.02 11.88 -6.88
C GLY A 231 -31.31 12.25 -8.20
N PRO A 232 -30.97 13.54 -8.42
CA PRO A 232 -30.66 14.07 -9.75
C PRO A 232 -29.23 13.77 -10.27
N ARG A 233 -28.42 12.97 -9.56
CA ARG A 233 -27.04 12.64 -9.99
C ARG A 233 -26.75 11.16 -9.83
N ARG A 234 -26.94 10.39 -10.91
CA ARG A 234 -26.28 9.10 -11.08
C ARG A 234 -24.78 9.35 -11.19
N ARG A 235 -23.97 8.70 -10.36
CA ARG A 235 -22.51 8.73 -10.54
C ARG A 235 -22.17 8.04 -11.86
N SER A 236 -21.02 8.39 -12.42
CA SER A 236 -20.45 7.60 -13.51
C SER A 236 -20.16 6.17 -13.03
N LEU A 237 -20.08 5.25 -13.98
CA LEU A 237 -19.72 3.85 -13.70
C LEU A 237 -18.37 3.75 -12.99
N ALA A 238 -17.36 4.51 -13.43
CA ALA A 238 -16.03 4.49 -12.84
C ALA A 238 -16.05 5.00 -11.38
N SER A 239 -16.77 6.09 -11.08
CA SER A 239 -16.94 6.58 -9.71
C SER A 239 -17.66 5.59 -8.79
N ALA A 240 -18.73 4.96 -9.27
CA ALA A 240 -19.47 3.96 -8.51
C ALA A 240 -18.58 2.74 -8.18
N MET A 241 -17.88 2.20 -9.19
CA MET A 241 -17.01 1.04 -9.00
C MET A 241 -15.74 1.36 -8.21
N HIS A 242 -15.17 2.57 -8.36
CA HIS A 242 -14.06 3.01 -7.51
C HIS A 242 -14.47 3.06 -6.04
N THR A 243 -15.66 3.59 -5.74
CA THR A 243 -16.20 3.64 -4.36
C THR A 243 -16.37 2.23 -3.80
N LEU A 244 -16.93 1.30 -4.60
CA LEU A 244 -17.08 -0.10 -4.23
C LEU A 244 -15.72 -0.74 -3.92
N VAL A 245 -14.74 -0.57 -4.81
CA VAL A 245 -13.40 -1.15 -4.63
C VAL A 245 -12.68 -0.55 -3.43
N ASP A 246 -12.76 0.77 -3.23
CA ASP A 246 -12.13 1.43 -2.07
C ASP A 246 -12.73 0.91 -0.75
N ALA A 247 -14.04 0.69 -0.72
CA ALA A 247 -14.73 0.05 0.40
C ALA A 247 -14.28 -1.40 0.63
N LEU A 248 -14.12 -2.17 -0.45
CA LEU A 248 -13.64 -3.55 -0.40
C LEU A 248 -12.18 -3.63 0.04
N GLN A 249 -11.33 -2.71 -0.37
CA GLN A 249 -9.89 -2.82 -0.14
C GLN A 249 -9.46 -2.49 1.28
N LYS A 250 -10.12 -1.55 1.95
CA LYS A 250 -9.75 -1.12 3.31
C LYS A 250 -9.52 -2.29 4.29
N PRO A 251 -10.45 -3.25 4.44
CA PRO A 251 -10.26 -4.36 5.38
C PRO A 251 -9.47 -5.56 4.82
N LEU A 252 -9.26 -5.64 3.51
CA LEU A 252 -8.77 -6.86 2.88
C LEU A 252 -7.25 -6.91 2.89
N SER A 253 -6.69 -8.07 3.27
CA SER A 253 -5.27 -8.34 3.06
C SER A 253 -4.93 -8.26 1.56
N ARG A 254 -3.66 -8.05 1.23
CA ARG A 254 -3.21 -8.05 -0.18
C ARG A 254 -3.57 -9.36 -0.89
N THR A 255 -3.46 -10.50 -0.19
CA THR A 255 -3.84 -11.81 -0.72
C THR A 255 -5.33 -11.84 -1.04
N ASP A 256 -6.19 -11.35 -0.15
CA ASP A 256 -7.64 -11.34 -0.39
C ASP A 256 -8.05 -10.36 -1.49
N GLN A 257 -7.34 -9.24 -1.64
CA GLN A 257 -7.51 -8.33 -2.78
C GLN A 257 -7.16 -9.03 -4.11
N MET A 258 -6.13 -9.89 -4.13
CA MET A 258 -5.82 -10.70 -5.32
C MET A 258 -6.89 -11.76 -5.60
N LEU A 259 -7.44 -12.42 -4.56
CA LEU A 259 -8.55 -13.36 -4.73
C LEU A 259 -9.81 -12.67 -5.26
N LEU A 260 -10.09 -11.45 -4.80
CA LEU A 260 -11.17 -10.60 -5.32
C LEU A 260 -10.96 -10.26 -6.80
N GLU A 261 -9.73 -9.93 -7.20
CA GLU A 261 -9.39 -9.70 -8.61
C GLU A 261 -9.66 -10.96 -9.46
N ILE A 262 -9.23 -12.12 -8.98
CA ILE A 262 -9.45 -13.41 -9.66
C ILE A 262 -10.96 -13.68 -9.83
N ALA A 263 -11.77 -13.43 -8.78
CA ALA A 263 -13.21 -13.60 -8.87
C ALA A 263 -13.85 -12.64 -9.89
N PHE A 264 -13.48 -11.36 -9.89
CA PHE A 264 -14.00 -10.41 -10.88
C PHE A 264 -13.64 -10.84 -12.31
N ARG A 265 -12.39 -11.19 -12.56
CA ARG A 265 -11.92 -11.65 -13.88
C ARG A 265 -12.64 -12.91 -14.33
N ARG A 266 -12.89 -13.86 -13.41
CA ARG A 266 -13.70 -15.04 -13.71
C ARG A 266 -15.11 -14.65 -14.11
N CYS A 267 -15.78 -13.76 -13.38
CA CYS A 267 -17.11 -13.27 -13.76
C CYS A 267 -17.10 -12.56 -15.12
N VAL A 268 -16.06 -11.80 -15.46
CA VAL A 268 -15.88 -11.20 -16.79
C VAL A 268 -15.79 -12.28 -17.87
N ARG A 269 -14.98 -13.33 -17.63
CA ARG A 269 -14.80 -14.44 -18.58
C ARG A 269 -16.05 -15.28 -18.81
N GLU A 270 -16.95 -15.39 -17.83
CA GLU A 270 -18.26 -16.04 -18.01
C GLU A 270 -19.13 -15.33 -19.07
N HIS A 271 -18.84 -14.07 -19.39
CA HIS A 271 -19.56 -13.29 -20.40
C HIS A 271 -18.87 -13.28 -21.77
N VAL A 272 -17.83 -14.08 -21.98
CA VAL A 272 -17.15 -14.18 -23.29
C VAL A 272 -18.17 -14.56 -24.37
N PRO A 273 -18.32 -13.76 -25.43
CA PRO A 273 -19.19 -14.10 -26.56
C PRO A 273 -18.75 -15.41 -27.22
N ARG A 274 -19.71 -16.20 -27.71
CA ARG A 274 -19.41 -17.47 -28.43
C ARG A 274 -18.45 -17.27 -29.61
N ALA A 275 -18.52 -16.12 -30.28
CA ALA A 275 -17.64 -15.78 -31.40
C ALA A 275 -16.16 -15.59 -30.98
N GLU A 276 -15.92 -15.23 -29.72
CA GLU A 276 -14.59 -14.92 -29.15
C GLU A 276 -14.05 -16.08 -28.29
N GLN A 277 -14.76 -17.20 -28.26
CA GLN A 277 -14.45 -18.35 -27.40
C GLN A 277 -13.13 -19.04 -27.77
N SER A 278 -12.62 -18.80 -28.99
CA SER A 278 -11.29 -19.22 -29.44
C SER A 278 -10.14 -18.37 -28.88
N SER A 279 -10.41 -17.16 -28.37
CA SER A 279 -9.39 -16.27 -27.77
C SER A 279 -9.91 -15.46 -26.58
N PRO A 280 -10.38 -16.13 -25.50
CA PRO A 280 -11.00 -15.46 -24.36
C PRO A 280 -10.06 -14.47 -23.65
N ASP A 281 -8.76 -14.78 -23.61
CA ASP A 281 -7.76 -13.90 -22.99
C ASP A 281 -7.50 -12.62 -23.81
N ALA A 282 -7.63 -12.66 -25.14
CA ALA A 282 -7.47 -11.47 -25.98
C ALA A 282 -8.69 -10.56 -25.84
N TRP A 283 -9.89 -11.15 -25.85
CA TRP A 283 -11.15 -10.46 -25.60
C TRP A 283 -11.17 -9.77 -24.23
N GLU A 284 -10.84 -10.50 -23.16
CA GLU A 284 -10.79 -9.96 -21.80
C GLU A 284 -9.82 -8.78 -21.71
N ARG A 285 -8.62 -8.92 -22.27
CA ARG A 285 -7.62 -7.83 -22.28
C ARG A 285 -8.12 -6.60 -23.03
N SER A 286 -8.82 -6.77 -24.14
CA SER A 286 -9.41 -5.67 -24.90
C SER A 286 -10.46 -4.92 -24.08
N LEU A 287 -11.38 -5.66 -23.45
CA LEU A 287 -12.43 -5.12 -22.59
C LEU A 287 -11.84 -4.35 -21.39
N LEU A 288 -10.89 -4.96 -20.68
CA LEU A 288 -10.24 -4.33 -19.52
C LEU A 288 -9.42 -3.09 -19.91
N ARG A 289 -8.82 -3.05 -21.09
CA ARG A 289 -8.15 -1.84 -21.60
C ARG A 289 -9.13 -0.70 -21.85
N ALA A 290 -10.26 -0.97 -22.50
CA ALA A 290 -11.29 0.06 -22.71
C ALA A 290 -11.84 0.60 -21.37
N ALA A 291 -12.04 -0.30 -20.39
CA ALA A 291 -12.42 0.07 -19.03
C ALA A 291 -11.36 0.94 -18.34
N GLU A 292 -10.08 0.61 -18.51
CA GLU A 292 -8.95 1.36 -17.95
C GLU A 292 -8.83 2.74 -18.55
N ASP A 293 -9.06 2.89 -19.86
CA ASP A 293 -9.02 4.17 -20.54
C ASP A 293 -10.10 5.12 -20.03
N GLU A 294 -11.31 4.61 -19.82
CA GLU A 294 -12.41 5.35 -19.22
C GLU A 294 -12.13 5.71 -17.75
N PHE A 295 -11.60 4.77 -16.96
CA PHE A 295 -11.21 5.02 -15.58
C PHE A 295 -10.15 6.12 -15.48
N VAL A 296 -9.13 6.08 -16.33
CA VAL A 296 -8.02 7.04 -16.34
C VAL A 296 -8.45 8.42 -16.83
N ALA A 297 -9.42 8.48 -17.74
CA ALA A 297 -10.01 9.74 -18.18
C ALA A 297 -10.73 10.45 -17.02
N GLU A 298 -11.45 9.70 -16.18
CA GLU A 298 -12.18 10.24 -15.03
C GLU A 298 -11.29 10.52 -13.81
N PHE A 299 -10.27 9.69 -13.58
CA PHE A 299 -9.38 9.77 -12.42
C PHE A 299 -7.94 10.10 -12.85
N PRO A 300 -7.56 11.38 -13.01
CA PRO A 300 -6.21 11.75 -13.46
C PRO A 300 -5.07 11.22 -12.59
N TRP A 301 -5.30 11.04 -11.28
CA TRP A 301 -4.32 10.46 -10.35
C TRP A 301 -3.92 9.02 -10.71
N SER A 302 -4.77 8.30 -11.47
CA SER A 302 -4.53 6.91 -11.85
C SER A 302 -3.60 6.75 -13.06
N ARG A 303 -3.35 7.83 -13.81
CA ARG A 303 -2.52 7.84 -15.02
C ARG A 303 -1.14 7.18 -14.85
N PRO A 304 -0.38 7.46 -13.77
CA PRO A 304 0.93 6.84 -13.57
C PRO A 304 0.87 5.31 -13.39
N TYR A 305 -0.31 4.77 -13.12
CA TYR A 305 -0.51 3.35 -12.84
C TYR A 305 -1.13 2.60 -14.03
N ARG A 306 -1.45 3.24 -15.16
CA ARG A 306 -2.07 2.63 -16.35
C ARG A 306 -1.18 1.55 -17.00
N GLN A 307 -1.77 0.51 -17.59
CA GLN A 307 -1.04 -0.53 -18.33
C GLN A 307 -0.92 -0.16 -19.82
N GLY A 308 0.26 0.31 -20.24
CA GLY A 308 0.57 0.60 -21.64
C GLY A 308 -0.09 1.87 -22.19
N SER A 309 0.34 2.31 -23.38
CA SER A 309 -0.05 3.56 -24.02
C SER A 309 -0.77 3.33 -25.36
N ALA A 310 -2.09 3.52 -25.43
CA ALA A 310 -2.81 3.74 -26.69
C ALA A 310 -4.12 4.55 -26.45
N ARG A 311 -4.83 4.95 -27.50
CA ARG A 311 -5.91 5.95 -27.43
C ARG A 311 -7.19 5.46 -26.73
N PRO A 312 -7.87 6.33 -25.96
CA PRO A 312 -9.07 6.01 -25.21
C PRO A 312 -10.31 5.82 -26.09
N GLY A 313 -11.16 4.85 -25.72
CA GLY A 313 -12.54 4.72 -26.19
C GLY A 313 -13.44 4.24 -25.04
N PRO A 314 -14.72 4.64 -24.99
CA PRO A 314 -15.61 4.31 -23.88
C PRO A 314 -15.92 2.80 -23.81
N ILE A 315 -15.98 2.23 -22.61
CA ILE A 315 -16.18 0.79 -22.38
C ILE A 315 -17.52 0.31 -22.96
N THR A 316 -18.54 1.17 -22.92
CA THR A 316 -19.86 0.89 -23.48
C THR A 316 -19.84 0.69 -24.99
N THR A 317 -18.93 1.37 -25.70
CA THR A 317 -18.70 1.15 -27.13
C THR A 317 -17.88 -0.11 -27.36
N ALA A 318 -16.92 -0.44 -26.48
CA ALA A 318 -16.17 -1.69 -26.56
C ALA A 318 -17.06 -2.92 -26.32
N VAL A 319 -17.92 -2.92 -25.30
CA VAL A 319 -18.87 -4.02 -25.04
C VAL A 319 -19.85 -4.21 -26.21
N ARG A 320 -20.31 -3.11 -26.83
CA ARG A 320 -21.16 -3.16 -28.03
C ARG A 320 -20.42 -3.67 -29.27
N ALA A 321 -19.18 -3.22 -29.48
CA ALA A 321 -18.35 -3.66 -30.60
C ALA A 321 -17.94 -5.13 -30.49
N LEU A 322 -17.89 -5.67 -29.26
CA LEU A 322 -17.55 -7.06 -28.96
C LEU A 322 -18.76 -8.01 -28.92
N GLY A 323 -19.96 -7.55 -29.33
CA GLY A 323 -21.09 -8.44 -29.61
C GLY A 323 -21.80 -9.06 -28.39
N VAL A 324 -21.69 -8.46 -27.21
CA VAL A 324 -22.46 -8.92 -26.03
C VAL A 324 -23.91 -8.42 -26.15
N PRO A 325 -24.93 -9.31 -26.23
CA PRO A 325 -26.32 -8.90 -26.34
C PRO A 325 -26.79 -8.21 -25.04
N ARG A 326 -27.67 -7.21 -25.17
CA ARG A 326 -28.35 -6.56 -24.03
C ARG A 326 -29.03 -7.62 -23.16
N PRO A 327 -28.98 -7.54 -21.82
CA PRO A 327 -30.01 -8.17 -21.01
C PRO A 327 -31.36 -7.55 -21.42
N GLU A 328 -32.34 -8.39 -21.76
CA GLU A 328 -33.68 -7.93 -22.11
C GLU A 328 -34.21 -7.03 -20.99
N GLU A 329 -34.57 -5.79 -21.35
CA GLU A 329 -35.31 -4.92 -20.45
C GLU A 329 -36.57 -5.68 -20.02
N PRO A 330 -36.91 -5.74 -18.72
CA PRO A 330 -38.17 -6.32 -18.31
C PRO A 330 -39.28 -5.57 -19.02
N ARG A 331 -40.04 -6.28 -19.87
CA ARG A 331 -41.21 -5.73 -20.52
C ARG A 331 -42.16 -5.24 -19.42
N ALA A 332 -42.53 -3.96 -19.49
CA ALA A 332 -43.52 -3.34 -18.64
C ALA A 332 -44.89 -4.00 -18.79
#